data_AF-A0A9R0U937-F1
#
_entry.id   AF-A0A9R0U937-F1
#
_cell.length_a   1.000
_cell.length_b   1.000
_cell.length_c   1.000
_cell.angle_alpha   90.00
_cell.angle_beta   90.00
_cell.angle_gamma   90.00
#
_symmetry.space_group_name_H-M   'P 1'
#
loop_
_entity.id
_entity.type
_entity.pdbx_description
1 polymer ?
#
loop_
_entity_poly.entity_id
_entity_poly.type
_entity_poly.pdbx_seq_one_letter_code
_entity_poly.pdbx_strand_id
1 'polypeptide(L)' 'MPTFALVGAGPGLGLATARRFGAAGHPVALIARDAERLAELTTALARDGIRARAFPADVPPP' A
#
# COMPACT_ATOMS: atom_id res chain seq x y z
N MET A 1 1.45 -14.83 -9.01
CA MET A 1 0.76 -14.33 -7.80
C MET A 1 0.00 -13.06 -8.14
N PRO A 2 -1.25 -12.89 -7.68
CA PRO A 2 -2.01 -11.67 -7.93
C PRO A 2 -1.51 -10.51 -7.07
N THR A 3 -1.62 -9.29 -7.59
CA THR A 3 -1.29 -8.05 -6.88
C THR A 3 -2.46 -7.63 -5.99
N PHE A 4 -2.16 -7.27 -4.74
CA PHE A 4 -3.14 -6.67 -3.84
C PHE A 4 -3.11 -5.14 -4.01
N ALA A 5 -4.18 -4.57 -4.56
CA ALA A 5 -4.33 -3.12 -4.71
C ALA A 5 -5.13 -2.54 -3.54
N LEU A 6 -4.53 -1.59 -2.84
CA LEU A 6 -5.14 -0.88 -1.72
C LEU A 6 -5.39 0.59 -2.12
N VAL A 7 -6.65 0.93 -2.32
CA VAL A 7 -7.11 2.31 -2.56
C VAL A 7 -7.49 2.97 -1.24
N GLY A 8 -7.03 4.19 -1.02
CA GLY A 8 -7.19 4.89 0.26
C GLY A 8 -6.20 4.42 1.32
N ALA A 9 -4.95 4.13 0.91
CA ALA A 9 -3.92 3.65 1.83
C ALA A 9 -3.65 4.66 2.96
N GLY A 10 -3.75 4.19 4.21
CA GLY A 10 -3.52 4.98 5.42
C GLY A 10 -2.85 4.17 6.54
N PRO A 11 -2.33 4.84 7.59
CA PRO A 11 -1.45 4.24 8.59
C PRO A 11 -2.11 3.21 9.52
N GLY A 12 -3.44 3.21 9.61
CA GLY A 12 -4.20 2.24 10.41
C GLY A 12 -4.48 0.95 9.63
N LEU A 13 -5.74 0.79 9.23
CA LEU A 13 -6.21 -0.40 8.52
C LEU A 13 -5.42 -0.67 7.23
N GLY A 14 -5.11 0.36 6.46
CA GLY A 14 -4.38 0.20 5.20
C GLY A 14 -3.02 -0.47 5.35
N LEU A 15 -2.21 0.00 6.31
CA LEU A 15 -0.91 -0.60 6.62
C LEU A 15 -1.05 -2.05 7.14
N ALA A 16 -2.00 -2.30 8.03
CA ALA A 16 -2.23 -3.64 8.57
C ALA A 16 -2.66 -4.64 7.47
N THR A 17 -3.53 -4.23 6.55
CA THR A 17 -3.96 -5.06 5.42
C THR A 17 -2.82 -5.28 4.43
N ALA A 18 -2.06 -4.24 4.10
CA ALA A 18 -0.87 -4.36 3.25
C ALA A 18 0.16 -5.34 3.83
N ARG A 19 0.37 -5.30 5.15
CA ARG A 19 1.23 -6.26 5.86
C ARG A 19 0.75 -7.69 5.71
N ARG A 20 -0.55 -7.93 5.93
CA ARG A 20 -1.15 -9.27 5.84
C ARG A 20 -0.97 -9.89 4.44
N PHE A 21 -1.30 -9.15 3.39
CA PHE A 21 -1.19 -9.66 2.02
C PHE A 21 0.27 -9.73 1.54
N GLY A 22 1.10 -8.78 1.95
CA GLY A 22 2.54 -8.79 1.69
C GLY A 22 3.24 -10.00 2.30
N ALA A 23 2.95 -10.33 3.56
CA ALA A 23 3.49 -11.50 4.25
C ALA A 23 3.01 -12.82 3.63
N ALA A 24 1.83 -12.83 2.99
CA ALA A 24 1.35 -13.95 2.19
C ALA A 24 2.02 -14.03 0.79
N GLY A 25 2.99 -13.16 0.50
CA GLY A 25 3.77 -13.15 -0.75
C GLY A 25 3.17 -12.33 -1.89
N HIS A 26 2.08 -11.60 -1.66
CA HIS A 26 1.48 -10.76 -2.70
C HIS A 26 2.24 -9.43 -2.84
N PRO A 27 2.56 -9.00 -4.07
CA PRO A 27 2.99 -7.62 -4.29
C PRO A 27 1.84 -6.67 -3.95
N VAL A 28 2.17 -5.55 -3.29
CA VAL A 28 1.19 -4.57 -2.80
C VAL A 28 1.29 -3.28 -3.62
N ALA A 29 0.16 -2.81 -4.15
CA ALA A 29 0.02 -1.50 -4.76
C ALA A 29 -0.74 -0.57 -3.79
N LEU A 30 -0.10 0.51 -3.35
CA LEU A 30 -0.70 1.51 -2.47
C LEU A 30 -1.15 2.71 -3.29
N ILE A 31 -2.44 3.06 -3.23
CA ILE A 31 -3.05 4.13 -4.00
C ILE A 31 -3.70 5.13 -3.04
N ALA A 32 -3.26 6.38 -3.08
CA ALA A 32 -3.81 7.49 -2.30
C ALA A 32 -3.40 8.83 -2.93
N ARG A 33 -4.02 9.93 -2.49
CA ARG A 33 -3.71 11.28 -2.99
C ARG A 33 -2.34 11.79 -2.54
N ASP A 34 -1.94 11.43 -1.33
CA ASP A 34 -0.75 11.94 -0.67
C ASP A 34 0.47 11.05 -0.96
N ALA A 35 1.38 11.57 -1.79
CA ALA A 35 2.59 10.86 -2.20
C ALA A 35 3.60 10.69 -1.04
N GLU A 36 3.66 11.63 -0.10
CA GLU A 36 4.58 11.59 1.03
C GLU A 36 4.15 10.49 2.01
N ARG A 37 2.86 10.44 2.33
CA ARG A 37 2.27 9.34 3.11
C ARG A 37 2.49 7.98 2.43
N LEU A 38 2.34 7.90 1.11
CA LEU A 38 2.62 6.66 0.38
C LEU A 38 4.09 6.24 0.47
N ALA A 39 5.02 7.20 0.45
CA ALA A 39 6.46 6.94 0.64
C ALA A 39 6.76 6.41 2.05
N GLU A 40 6.12 6.97 3.09
CA GLU A 40 6.23 6.46 4.47
C GLU A 40 5.74 5.00 4.57
N LEU A 41 4.56 4.71 4.00
CA LEU A 41 3.96 3.37 4.04
C LEU A 41 4.80 2.35 3.26
N THR A 42 5.30 2.70 2.07
CA THR A 42 6.18 1.82 1.29
C THR A 42 7.50 1.56 2.01
N THR A 43 8.06 2.57 2.69
CA THR A 43 9.27 2.42 3.52
C THR A 43 9.02 1.48 4.71
N ALA A 44 7.89 1.63 5.39
CA ALA A 44 7.50 0.74 6.49
C ALA A 44 7.35 -0.71 6.02
N LEU A 45 6.66 -0.95 4.91
CA LEU A 45 6.49 -2.28 4.33
C LEU A 45 7.80 -2.88 3.83
N ALA A 46 8.69 -2.07 3.24
CA ALA A 46 10.01 -2.53 2.81
C ALA A 46 10.87 -3.01 3.99
N ARG A 47 10.79 -2.33 5.15
CA ARG A 47 11.45 -2.78 6.40
C ARG A 47 10.90 -4.13 6.89
N ASP A 48 9.64 -4.42 6.60
CA ASP A 48 9.00 -5.71 6.90
C ASP A 48 9.30 -6.79 5.81
N GLY A 49 10.15 -6.49 4.82
CA GLY A 49 10.47 -7.41 3.72
C GLY A 49 9.38 -7.53 2.65
N ILE A 50 8.40 -6.63 2.66
CA ILE A 50 7.24 -6.67 1.77
C ILE A 50 7.48 -5.84 0.52
N ARG A 51 7.19 -6.43 -0.65
CA ARG A 51 7.24 -5.74 -1.95
C ARG A 51 6.02 -4.84 -2.13
N ALA A 52 6.16 -3.56 -1.81
CA ALA A 52 5.13 -2.54 -2.00
C ALA A 52 5.57 -1.46 -2.99
N ARG A 53 4.62 -0.89 -3.75
CA ARG A 53 4.84 0.27 -4.63
C ARG A 53 3.73 1.30 -4.45
N ALA A 54 4.12 2.57 -4.44
CA ALA A 54 3.22 3.72 -4.35
C ALA A 54 2.71 4.14 -5.73
N PHE A 55 1.43 4.49 -5.79
CA PHE A 55 0.75 5.03 -6.96
C PHE A 55 -0.11 6.22 -6.52
N PRO A 56 0.46 7.44 -6.49
CA PRO A 56 -0.29 8.64 -6.16
C PRO A 56 -1.43 8.83 -7.17
N ALA A 57 -2.67 8.83 -6.70
CA ALA A 57 -3.84 9.05 -7.52
C ALA A 57 -5.01 9.55 -6.68
N ASP A 58 -5.89 10.31 -7.32
CA ASP A 58 -7.21 10.65 -6.78
C ASP A 58 -8.26 9.71 -7.38
N VAL A 59 -9.16 9.20 -6.54
CA VAL A 59 -10.24 8.31 -6.97
C VAL A 59 -11.55 9.05 -6.71
N PRO A 60 -12.08 9.76 -7.71
CA PRO A 60 -13.34 10.46 -7.57
C PRO A 60 -14.50 9.47 -7.39
N PRO A 61 -15.63 9.93 -6.80
CA PRO A 61 -16.85 9.14 -6.81
C PRO A 61 -17.27 8.79 -8.26
N PRO A 62 -17.96 7.64 -8.45
CA PRO A 62 -18.37 7.16 -9.77
C PRO A 62 -19.37 8.06 -10.47
#